data_AF-A0A372QC18-F1
#
_entry.id   AF-A0A372QC18-F1
#
_cell.length_a   1.000
_cell.length_b   1.000
_cell.length_c   1.000
_cell.angle_alpha   90.00
_cell.angle_beta   90.00
_cell.angle_gamma   90.00
#
_symmetry.space_group_name_H-M   'P 1'
#
loop_
_entity.id
_entity.type
_entity.pdbx_description
1 polymer ?
#
loop_
_entity_poly.entity_id
_entity_poly.type
_entity_poly.pdbx_seq_one_letter_code
_entity_poly.pdbx_strand_id
1 'polypeptide(L)'
;MDNKFISRDTLRKHKARENETSSQRETRLAKQCEITRQKRARENANAEEREALTTQKSQDSSADGAEDDGTEDGADTHTDAGVLGEFKRDLLKKFRNKVNKFKHSLCTTCNESFPSIVIIRGECRRCHKEKQPKKFSKDNNMDPGEVPDELRDFKEIEKMLVARVFPVMSVYRLRGG
;
A
#
# COMPACT_ATOMS: atom_id res chain seq x y z
N MET A 1 -23.83 12.07 16.32
CA MET A 1 -22.78 13.10 16.33
C MET A 1 -21.75 12.66 17.35
N ASP A 2 -20.69 11.98 16.92
CA ASP A 2 -19.71 11.42 17.84
C ASP A 2 -18.71 12.52 18.18
N ASN A 3 -19.01 13.23 19.26
CA ASN A 3 -18.12 14.22 19.85
C ASN A 3 -16.94 13.43 20.46
N LYS A 4 -15.89 13.22 19.67
CA LYS A 4 -14.66 12.55 20.10
C LYS A 4 -14.08 13.40 21.22
N PHE A 5 -14.33 13.00 22.46
CA PHE A 5 -13.84 13.68 23.66
C PHE A 5 -12.31 13.69 23.58
N ILE A 6 -11.73 14.84 23.19
CA ILE A 6 -10.28 14.99 23.20
C ILE A 6 -9.87 14.95 24.66
N SER A 7 -9.02 13.98 25.02
CA SER A 7 -8.50 13.88 26.38
C SER A 7 -7.91 15.22 26.80
N ARG A 8 -8.20 15.63 28.04
CA ARG A 8 -7.71 16.86 28.67
C ARG A 8 -6.19 17.00 28.51
N ASP A 9 -5.47 15.87 28.55
CA ASP A 9 -4.02 15.84 28.42
C ASP A 9 -3.54 16.11 27.00
N THR A 10 -4.28 15.63 25.99
CA THR A 10 -4.00 15.92 24.58
C THR A 10 -4.19 17.40 24.29
N LEU A 11 -5.27 18.00 24.83
CA LEU A 11 -5.54 19.43 24.67
C LEU A 11 -4.48 20.29 25.39
N ARG A 12 -4.06 19.88 26.59
CA ARG A 12 -2.98 20.54 27.34
C ARG A 12 -1.66 20.52 26.56
N LYS A 13 -1.30 19.37 25.97
CA LYS A 13 -0.08 19.24 25.15
C LYS A 13 -0.14 20.08 23.87
N HIS A 14 -1.31 20.22 23.27
CA HIS A 14 -1.50 21.08 22.10
C HIS A 14 -1.24 22.55 22.43
N LYS A 15 -1.91 23.07 23.47
CA LYS A 15 -1.72 24.45 23.94
C LYS A 15 -0.28 24.73 24.37
N ALA A 16 0.38 23.77 25.00
CA ALA A 16 1.79 23.90 25.36
C ALA A 16 2.69 24.05 24.13
N ARG A 17 2.41 23.32 23.04
CA ARG A 17 3.17 23.39 21.78
C ARG A 17 2.88 24.66 20.97
N GLU A 18 1.65 25.17 21.04
CA GLU A 18 1.26 26.44 20.40
C GLU A 18 2.00 27.62 21.03
N ASN A 19 2.25 27.56 22.35
CA ASN A 19 2.93 28.61 23.09
C ASN A 19 4.45 28.41 23.20
N GLU A 20 5.05 27.48 22.45
CA GLU A 20 6.50 27.26 22.43
C GLU A 20 7.22 28.43 21.75
N THR A 21 8.32 28.89 22.35
CA THR A 21 9.27 29.78 21.67
C THR A 21 10.09 29.00 20.62
N SER A 22 10.74 29.70 19.66
CA SER A 22 11.56 29.05 18.62
C SER A 22 12.63 28.13 19.22
N SER A 23 13.36 28.60 20.23
CA SER A 23 14.41 27.83 20.90
C SER A 23 13.86 26.57 21.61
N GLN A 24 12.69 26.66 22.24
CA GLN A 24 12.03 25.51 22.86
C GLN A 24 11.58 24.49 21.81
N ARG A 25 11.04 24.96 20.68
CA ARG A 25 10.64 24.12 19.55
C ARG A 25 11.85 23.38 18.96
N GLU A 26 12.95 24.07 18.72
CA GLU A 26 14.21 23.49 18.22
C GLU A 26 14.73 22.40 19.17
N THR A 27 14.75 22.69 20.47
CA THR A 27 15.17 21.73 21.50
C THR A 27 14.28 20.48 21.51
N ARG A 28 12.96 20.64 21.38
CA ARG A 28 12.02 19.52 21.31
C ARG A 28 12.23 18.68 20.04
N LEU A 29 12.42 19.33 18.90
CA LEU A 29 12.68 18.64 17.63
C LEU A 29 14.01 17.89 17.65
N ALA A 30 15.07 18.48 18.20
CA ALA A 30 16.37 17.82 18.37
C ALA A 30 16.24 16.54 19.22
N LYS A 31 15.53 16.62 20.36
CA LYS A 31 15.24 15.44 21.20
C LYS A 31 14.45 14.38 20.44
N GLN A 32 13.47 14.78 19.64
CA GLN A 32 12.66 13.87 18.84
C GLN A 32 13.49 13.17 17.74
N CYS A 33 14.38 13.91 17.07
CA CYS A 33 15.32 13.35 16.09
C CYS A 33 16.25 12.32 16.74
N GLU A 34 16.80 12.62 17.91
CA GLU A 34 17.70 11.72 18.64
C GLU A 34 17.00 10.44 19.07
N ILE A 35 15.78 10.53 19.64
CA ILE A 35 14.97 9.36 19.99
C ILE A 35 14.70 8.49 18.76
N THR A 36 14.38 9.12 17.62
CA THR A 36 14.11 8.39 16.36
C THR A 36 15.36 7.69 15.86
N ARG A 37 16.52 8.33 15.96
CA ARG A 37 17.82 7.76 15.59
C ARG A 37 18.16 6.55 16.46
N GLN A 38 18.01 6.66 17.78
CA GLN A 38 18.27 5.57 18.71
C GLN A 38 17.32 4.39 18.50
N LYS A 39 16.04 4.66 18.22
CA LYS A 39 15.07 3.61 17.91
C LYS A 39 15.47 2.82 16.66
N ARG A 40 15.86 3.50 15.58
CA ARG A 40 16.33 2.84 14.34
C ARG A 40 17.59 2.02 14.57
N ALA A 41 18.54 2.54 15.35
CA ALA A 41 19.75 1.79 15.68
C ALA A 41 19.44 0.49 16.45
N ARG A 42 18.49 0.52 17.39
CA ARG A 42 18.02 -0.68 18.11
C ARG A 42 17.28 -1.66 17.19
N GLU A 43 16.42 -1.16 16.30
CA GLU A 43 15.71 -2.00 15.34
C GLU A 43 16.67 -2.71 14.37
N ASN A 44 17.71 -2.02 13.91
CA ASN A 44 18.76 -2.61 13.08
C ASN A 44 19.58 -3.65 13.85
N ALA A 45 20.02 -3.35 15.09
CA ALA A 45 20.75 -4.31 15.91
C ALA A 45 19.94 -5.60 16.18
N ASN A 46 18.63 -5.45 16.46
CA ASN A 46 17.74 -6.59 16.63
C ASN A 46 17.53 -7.38 15.33
N ALA A 47 17.61 -6.75 14.16
CA ALA A 47 17.52 -7.42 12.88
C ALA A 47 18.80 -8.24 12.60
N GLU A 48 19.97 -7.64 12.84
CA GLU A 48 21.27 -8.31 12.72
C GLU A 48 21.37 -9.53 13.67
N GLU A 49 20.87 -9.42 14.90
CA GLU A 49 20.85 -10.54 15.87
C GLU A 49 19.93 -11.69 15.40
N ARG A 50 18.79 -11.38 14.76
CA ARG A 50 17.89 -12.40 14.18
C ARG A 50 18.49 -13.09 12.96
N GLU A 51 19.22 -12.36 12.12
CA GLU A 51 19.93 -12.93 10.99
C GLU A 51 21.07 -13.86 11.46
N ALA A 52 21.82 -13.46 12.50
CA ALA A 52 22.87 -14.29 13.09
C ALA A 52 22.32 -15.62 13.66
N LEU A 53 21.18 -15.58 14.36
CA LEU A 53 20.53 -16.78 14.91
C LEU A 53 19.98 -17.72 13.82
N THR A 54 19.53 -17.15 12.69
CA THR A 54 19.02 -17.93 11.55
C THR A 54 20.15 -18.69 10.85
N THR A 55 21.30 -18.04 10.66
CA THR A 55 22.48 -18.64 10.03
C THR A 55 23.07 -19.79 10.85
N GLN A 56 23.06 -19.68 12.19
CA GLN A 56 23.48 -20.78 13.08
C GLN A 56 22.56 -22.00 12.98
N LYS A 57 21.25 -21.80 12.84
CA LYS A 57 20.27 -22.91 12.77
C LYS A 57 20.36 -23.72 11.47
N SER A 58 20.85 -23.13 10.39
CA SER A 58 21.08 -23.80 9.10
C SER A 58 22.35 -24.66 9.05
N GLN A 59 23.28 -24.53 10.00
CA GLN A 59 24.50 -25.34 10.03
C GLN A 59 24.35 -26.67 10.77
N ASP A 60 23.34 -26.80 11.66
CA ASP A 60 23.11 -28.02 12.46
C ASP A 60 22.17 -29.06 11.81
N SER A 61 21.62 -28.80 10.61
CA SER A 61 20.63 -29.68 9.96
C SER A 61 21.15 -30.54 8.80
N SER A 62 22.49 -30.61 8.62
CA SER A 62 23.13 -31.45 7.60
C SER A 62 23.61 -32.79 8.16
N ALA A 63 22.69 -33.65 8.59
CA ALA A 63 22.95 -35.08 8.83
C ALA A 63 21.63 -35.85 8.82
N ASP A 64 21.20 -36.28 7.64
CA ASP A 64 20.64 -37.62 7.37
C ASP A 64 20.10 -37.67 5.94
N GLY A 65 20.74 -38.50 5.11
CA GLY A 65 20.37 -38.74 3.71
C GLY A 65 19.53 -40.01 3.53
N ALA A 66 18.81 -40.07 2.41
CA ALA A 66 18.49 -41.30 1.71
C ALA A 66 18.10 -40.95 0.26
N GLU A 67 18.70 -41.69 -0.67
CA GLU A 67 18.61 -41.58 -2.12
C GLU A 67 17.25 -42.09 -2.64
N ASP A 68 16.76 -41.53 -3.75
CA ASP A 68 15.78 -42.20 -4.62
C ASP A 68 16.09 -41.85 -6.09
N ASP A 69 16.44 -42.88 -6.84
CA ASP A 69 16.79 -42.91 -8.26
C ASP A 69 15.52 -43.19 -9.08
N GLY A 70 15.29 -42.42 -10.15
CA GLY A 70 14.03 -42.50 -10.91
C GLY A 70 14.00 -41.69 -12.19
N THR A 71 14.87 -42.06 -13.13
CA THR A 71 14.65 -42.09 -14.60
C THR A 71 13.96 -40.88 -15.26
N GLU A 72 14.77 -40.06 -15.93
CA GLU A 72 14.33 -39.08 -16.93
C GLU A 72 13.91 -39.81 -18.22
N ASP A 73 12.68 -39.57 -18.70
CA ASP A 73 12.33 -39.82 -20.10
C ASP A 73 11.84 -38.52 -20.74
N GLY A 74 12.64 -38.07 -21.71
CA GLY A 74 12.44 -36.85 -22.45
C GLY A 74 11.43 -37.05 -23.58
N ALA A 75 10.32 -36.33 -23.54
CA ALA A 75 9.47 -36.09 -24.70
C ALA A 75 9.18 -34.60 -24.82
N ASP A 76 10.00 -33.95 -25.64
CA ASP A 76 9.81 -32.61 -26.17
C ASP A 76 8.46 -32.53 -26.90
N THR A 77 7.46 -32.00 -26.20
CA THR A 77 6.18 -31.64 -26.81
C THR A 77 6.13 -30.12 -26.91
N HIS A 78 6.52 -29.62 -28.08
CA HIS A 78 6.21 -28.29 -28.57
C HIS A 78 4.69 -28.06 -28.45
N THR A 79 4.24 -27.54 -27.31
CA THR A 79 2.84 -27.22 -27.05
C THR A 79 2.62 -25.79 -27.48
N ASP A 80 1.93 -25.64 -28.60
CA ASP A 80 1.42 -24.40 -29.16
C ASP A 80 0.91 -23.46 -28.06
N ALA A 81 1.68 -22.39 -27.80
CA ALA A 81 1.45 -21.42 -26.73
C ALA A 81 0.17 -20.60 -26.93
N GLY A 82 -0.53 -20.76 -28.06
CA GLY A 82 -1.72 -19.98 -28.42
C GLY A 82 -3.07 -20.58 -27.98
N VAL A 83 -3.17 -21.89 -27.79
CA VAL A 83 -4.47 -22.55 -27.58
C VAL A 83 -4.61 -23.03 -26.15
N LEU A 84 -5.28 -22.22 -25.31
CA LEU A 84 -5.72 -22.67 -23.99
C LEU A 84 -6.55 -23.95 -24.14
N GLY A 85 -6.08 -25.05 -23.56
CA GLY A 85 -6.79 -26.33 -23.55
C GLY A 85 -8.24 -26.19 -23.06
N GLU A 86 -9.11 -27.08 -23.53
CA GLU A 86 -10.55 -27.03 -23.29
C GLU A 86 -10.90 -26.92 -21.79
N PHE A 87 -10.19 -27.67 -20.94
CA PHE A 87 -10.31 -27.58 -19.49
C PHE A 87 -10.05 -26.16 -18.94
N LYS A 88 -9.00 -25.48 -19.40
CA LYS A 88 -8.67 -24.10 -18.97
C LYS A 88 -9.77 -23.13 -19.41
N ARG A 89 -10.32 -23.32 -20.62
CA ARG A 89 -11.44 -22.50 -21.12
C ARG A 89 -12.70 -22.67 -20.28
N ASP A 90 -13.04 -23.90 -19.90
CA ASP A 90 -14.19 -24.17 -19.04
C ASP A 90 -14.00 -23.61 -17.62
N LEU A 91 -12.79 -23.73 -17.06
CA LEU A 91 -12.44 -23.12 -15.78
C LEU A 91 -12.59 -21.59 -15.82
N LEU A 92 -12.12 -20.93 -16.87
CA LEU A 92 -12.28 -19.48 -17.08
C LEU A 92 -13.76 -19.08 -17.19
N LYS A 93 -14.59 -19.87 -17.89
CA LYS A 93 -16.04 -19.63 -17.97
C LYS A 93 -16.69 -19.70 -16.58
N LYS A 94 -16.37 -20.74 -15.80
CA LYS A 94 -16.86 -20.90 -14.42
C LYS A 94 -16.45 -19.74 -13.53
N PHE A 95 -15.19 -19.30 -13.63
CA PHE A 95 -14.67 -18.14 -12.89
C PHE A 95 -15.44 -16.86 -13.26
N ARG A 96 -15.56 -16.55 -14.56
CA ARG A 96 -16.30 -15.37 -15.04
C ARG A 96 -17.76 -15.40 -14.57
N ASN A 97 -18.42 -16.55 -14.67
CA ASN A 97 -19.79 -16.73 -14.19
C ASN A 97 -19.93 -16.51 -12.68
N LYS A 98 -18.87 -16.76 -11.90
CA LYS A 98 -18.86 -16.50 -10.45
C LYS A 98 -18.64 -15.02 -10.17
N VAL A 99 -17.65 -14.39 -10.83
CA VAL A 99 -17.32 -12.97 -10.65
C VAL A 99 -18.46 -12.06 -11.09
N ASN A 100 -19.09 -12.34 -12.23
CA ASN A 100 -20.21 -11.54 -12.74
C ASN A 100 -21.46 -11.56 -11.83
N LYS A 101 -21.55 -12.51 -10.89
CA LYS A 101 -22.63 -12.57 -9.90
C LYS A 101 -22.39 -11.67 -8.70
N PHE A 102 -21.21 -11.08 -8.57
CA PHE A 102 -20.93 -10.15 -7.48
C PHE A 102 -21.78 -8.89 -7.61
N LYS A 103 -22.48 -8.54 -6.54
CA LYS A 103 -23.25 -7.29 -6.49
C LYS A 103 -22.29 -6.16 -6.20
N HIS A 104 -22.02 -5.33 -7.19
CA HIS A 104 -21.25 -4.11 -7.01
C HIS A 104 -22.18 -2.98 -6.56
N SER A 105 -22.08 -2.57 -5.30
CA SER A 105 -22.79 -1.39 -4.82
C SER A 105 -21.90 -0.16 -5.00
N LEU A 106 -22.50 0.99 -5.31
CA LEU A 106 -21.79 2.25 -5.56
C LEU A 106 -22.04 3.23 -4.41
N CYS A 107 -20.97 3.89 -3.95
CA CYS A 107 -21.08 5.05 -3.08
C CYS A 107 -21.36 6.31 -3.90
N THR A 108 -22.44 7.03 -3.63
CA THR A 108 -22.78 8.26 -4.38
C THR A 108 -21.87 9.46 -4.04
N THR A 109 -21.18 9.40 -2.89
CA THR A 109 -20.26 10.48 -2.49
C THR A 109 -18.90 10.34 -3.15
N CYS A 110 -18.23 9.20 -3.00
CA CYS A 110 -16.85 9.02 -3.44
C CYS A 110 -16.70 8.15 -4.70
N ASN A 111 -17.82 7.74 -5.32
CA ASN A 111 -17.87 6.89 -6.51
C ASN A 111 -17.12 5.53 -6.39
N GLU A 112 -16.76 5.11 -5.17
CA GLU A 112 -16.18 3.79 -4.95
C GLU A 112 -17.23 2.71 -5.17
N SER A 113 -16.87 1.68 -5.94
CA SER A 113 -17.69 0.51 -6.22
C SER A 113 -16.91 -0.75 -5.92
N PHE A 114 -17.43 -1.59 -5.01
CA PHE A 114 -16.78 -2.85 -4.66
C PHE A 114 -17.82 -3.89 -4.20
N PRO A 115 -17.64 -5.19 -4.46
CA PRO A 115 -18.62 -6.20 -4.07
C PRO A 115 -18.97 -6.26 -2.58
N SER A 116 -17.99 -6.02 -1.71
CA SER A 116 -18.17 -6.05 -0.25
C SER A 116 -18.34 -4.66 0.38
N ILE A 117 -18.59 -3.63 -0.42
CA ILE A 117 -18.82 -2.30 0.13
C ILE A 117 -20.13 -2.25 0.92
N VAL A 118 -20.08 -1.73 2.14
CA VAL A 118 -21.27 -1.52 2.96
C VAL A 118 -21.76 -0.08 2.74
N ILE A 119 -22.93 0.02 2.14
CA ILE A 119 -23.62 1.28 1.87
C ILE A 119 -24.66 1.57 2.96
N ILE A 120 -24.60 2.77 3.54
CA ILE A 120 -25.52 3.30 4.53
C ILE A 120 -26.11 4.58 3.93
N ARG A 121 -27.42 4.59 3.66
CA ARG A 121 -28.12 5.74 3.05
C ARG A 121 -27.47 6.26 1.75
N GLY A 122 -26.97 5.36 0.90
CA GLY A 122 -26.32 5.71 -0.37
C GLY A 122 -24.81 6.00 -0.27
N GLU A 123 -24.25 6.01 0.94
CA GLU A 123 -22.85 6.33 1.17
C GLU A 123 -22.07 5.15 1.76
N CYS A 124 -20.79 5.01 1.42
CA CYS A 124 -19.94 4.02 2.07
C CYS A 124 -19.69 4.39 3.54
N ARG A 125 -19.32 3.40 4.36
CA ARG A 125 -19.00 3.62 5.80
C ARG A 125 -18.01 4.77 6.06
N ARG A 126 -17.07 5.01 5.15
CA ARG A 126 -16.11 6.13 5.26
C ARG A 126 -16.83 7.46 5.06
N CYS A 127 -17.50 7.65 3.93
CA CYS A 127 -18.24 8.87 3.60
C CYS A 127 -19.37 9.18 4.61
N HIS A 128 -20.05 8.16 5.13
CA HIS A 128 -21.09 8.34 6.14
C HIS A 128 -20.55 8.88 7.48
N LYS A 129 -19.29 8.58 7.82
CA LYS A 129 -18.64 9.05 9.06
C LYS A 129 -17.93 10.39 8.89
N GLU A 130 -17.54 10.74 7.67
CA GLU A 130 -16.84 11.98 7.37
C GLU A 130 -17.76 13.20 7.51
N LYS A 131 -17.18 14.31 7.99
CA LYS A 131 -17.83 15.62 8.01
C LYS A 131 -17.69 16.28 6.64
N GLN A 132 -18.53 17.28 6.37
CA GLN A 132 -18.46 18.03 5.12
C GLN A 132 -17.32 19.07 5.13
N PRO A 133 -16.71 19.38 3.96
CA PRO A 133 -16.88 18.67 2.69
C PRO A 133 -16.18 17.30 2.72
N LYS A 134 -16.84 16.26 2.22
CA LYS A 134 -16.29 14.90 2.22
C LYS A 134 -15.14 14.78 1.23
N LYS A 135 -14.09 14.02 1.56
CA LYS A 135 -12.80 14.08 0.84
C LYS A 135 -12.89 13.82 -0.67
N PHE A 136 -13.85 13.03 -1.11
CA PHE A 136 -14.03 12.66 -2.51
C PHE A 136 -15.40 13.06 -3.05
N SER A 137 -16.15 13.92 -2.34
CA SER A 137 -17.38 14.48 -2.90
C SER A 137 -17.06 15.50 -3.98
N LYS A 138 -18.07 15.76 -4.82
CA LYS A 138 -18.06 16.86 -5.80
C LYS A 138 -17.77 18.20 -5.12
N ASP A 139 -18.22 18.38 -3.88
CA ASP A 139 -18.03 19.59 -3.09
C ASP A 139 -16.58 19.82 -2.61
N ASN A 140 -15.72 18.79 -2.65
CA ASN A 140 -14.32 18.93 -2.21
C ASN A 140 -13.35 19.23 -3.37
N ASN A 141 -13.87 19.43 -4.59
CA ASN A 141 -13.09 19.82 -5.78
C ASN A 141 -11.78 19.02 -5.97
N MET A 142 -11.76 17.76 -5.54
CA MET A 142 -10.61 16.84 -5.66
C MET A 142 -10.55 16.16 -7.02
N ASP A 143 -11.64 16.23 -7.78
CA ASP A 143 -11.66 15.90 -9.19
C ASP A 143 -11.22 17.15 -9.96
N PRO A 144 -10.07 17.14 -10.63
CA PRO A 144 -9.63 18.27 -11.45
C PRO A 144 -10.56 18.50 -12.66
N GLY A 145 -11.52 17.60 -12.91
CA GLY A 145 -12.47 17.70 -14.02
C GLY A 145 -11.85 17.22 -15.33
N GLU A 146 -12.42 17.70 -16.44
CA GLU A 146 -11.90 17.41 -17.76
C GLU A 146 -10.52 18.06 -17.96
N VAL A 147 -9.60 17.30 -18.56
CA VAL A 147 -8.28 17.80 -18.92
C VAL A 147 -8.45 18.86 -20.02
N PRO A 148 -7.99 20.10 -19.80
CA PRO A 148 -8.05 21.15 -20.83
C PRO A 148 -7.39 20.72 -22.14
N ASP A 149 -7.87 21.27 -23.26
CA ASP A 149 -7.38 20.93 -24.61
C ASP A 149 -5.87 21.17 -24.74
N GLU A 150 -5.36 22.17 -24.04
CA GLU A 150 -3.94 22.54 -23.99
C GLU A 150 -3.05 21.44 -23.38
N LEU A 151 -3.62 20.58 -22.52
CA LEU A 151 -2.90 19.49 -21.84
C LEU A 151 -3.14 18.11 -22.49
N ARG A 152 -3.99 18.05 -23.53
CA ARG A 152 -4.46 16.78 -24.14
C ARG A 152 -3.34 16.05 -24.88
N ASP A 153 -2.46 16.79 -25.55
CA ASP A 153 -1.46 16.25 -26.50
C ASP A 153 -0.02 16.26 -25.98
N PHE A 154 0.19 16.38 -24.67
CA PHE A 154 1.55 16.36 -24.12
C PHE A 154 2.24 15.02 -24.31
N LYS A 155 3.52 15.08 -24.71
CA LYS A 155 4.44 13.95 -24.66
C LYS A 155 4.66 13.52 -23.22
N GLU A 156 5.04 12.26 -23.01
CA GLU A 156 5.24 11.71 -21.66
C GLU A 156 6.24 12.53 -20.82
N ILE A 157 7.29 13.05 -21.46
CA ILE A 157 8.27 13.95 -20.82
C ILE A 157 7.63 15.29 -20.40
N GLU A 158 6.78 15.89 -21.23
CA GLU A 158 6.10 17.16 -20.93
C GLU A 158 5.10 16.99 -19.78
N LYS A 159 4.39 15.85 -19.75
CA LYS A 159 3.53 15.46 -18.62
C LYS A 159 4.32 15.35 -17.32
N MET A 160 5.52 14.76 -17.36
CA MET A 160 6.40 14.65 -16.19
C MET A 160 6.91 16.02 -15.71
N LEU A 161 7.17 16.97 -16.62
CA LEU A 161 7.63 18.31 -16.26
C LEU A 161 6.53 19.19 -15.67
N VAL A 162 5.27 18.98 -16.07
CA VAL A 162 4.10 19.74 -15.56
C VAL A 162 3.57 19.15 -14.26
N ALA A 163 3.75 17.85 -14.02
CA ALA A 163 3.30 17.20 -12.80
C ALA A 163 3.98 17.81 -11.56
N ARG A 164 3.19 18.45 -10.70
CA ARG A 164 3.62 19.09 -9.45
C ARG A 164 4.24 18.12 -8.42
N VAL A 165 4.18 16.82 -8.70
CA VAL A 165 4.68 15.74 -7.84
C VAL A 165 5.87 15.09 -8.56
N PHE A 166 7.08 15.47 -8.18
CA PHE A 166 8.28 14.72 -8.54
C PHE A 166 8.30 13.42 -7.74
N PRO A 167 8.12 12.23 -8.34
CA PRO A 167 8.37 10.99 -7.63
C PRO A 167 9.88 10.90 -7.34
N VAL A 168 10.28 11.14 -6.09
CA VAL A 168 11.64 10.85 -5.64
C VAL A 168 11.74 9.34 -5.45
N MET A 169 12.40 8.65 -6.38
CA MET A 169 12.74 7.24 -6.23
C MET A 169 14.14 7.09 -5.65
N SER A 170 14.23 6.58 -4.42
CA SER A 170 15.51 6.17 -3.83
C SER A 170 15.84 4.75 -4.26
N VAL A 171 16.89 4.60 -5.09
CA VAL A 171 17.40 3.29 -5.50
C VAL A 171 18.57 2.89 -4.61
N TYR A 172 18.48 1.72 -3.97
CA TYR A 172 19.57 1.15 -3.18
C TYR A 172 20.05 -0.14 -3.85
N ARG A 173 21.37 -0.27 -4.04
CA ARG A 173 22.01 -1.51 -4.47
C ARG A 173 22.18 -2.42 -3.27
N LEU A 174 21.43 -3.50 -3.20
CA LEU A 174 21.75 -4.63 -2.32
C LEU A 174 22.95 -5.36 -2.92
N ARG A 175 23.98 -5.65 -2.11
CA ARG A 175 25.04 -6.60 -2.48
C ARG A 175 24.45 -8.00 -2.34
N GLY A 176 24.47 -8.78 -3.41
CA GLY A 176 23.85 -10.10 -3.43
C GLY A 176 24.77 -11.20 -2.89
N GLY A 177 24.14 -12.24 -2.34
CA GLY A 177 24.64 -13.61 -2.19
C GLY A 177 25.67 -13.81 -1.10
#